data_AF-A0A6G6J8A1-F1
#
_entry.id   AF-A0A6G6J8A1-F1
#
_cell.length_a   1.000
_cell.length_b   1.000
_cell.length_c   1.000
_cell.angle_alpha   90.00
_cell.angle_beta   90.00
_cell.angle_gamma   90.00
#
_symmetry.space_group_name_H-M   'P 1'
#
loop_
_entity.id
_entity.type
_entity.pdbx_description
1 polymer ?
#
loop_
_entity_poly.entity_id
_entity_poly.type
_entity_poly.pdbx_seq_one_letter_code
_entity_poly.pdbx_strand_id
1 'polypeptide(L)'
;MLTHHLTLIQLKRLFYRRDLSLVVVNSGLAPEDAENYELKPIVALSLSVEKLSIWHQKLYIVGEAIDLGSFLYQAWFSETRLGGIPNKLRVDSDLLLDYKLLDSLKEMCGSVIPEVLTEQSNSFSASKKYAQEIALNAVRGMDESKTLPSSIRDLFTGLNGQLRNWAEFNYRIQLQTRVNTAQRHQALVEHSKKVLRYPFREPTLDWFYPCAWFSNSAYSVKPMAKDQCLLIQHETGNVLYLAIGYDTNGTGKSDEQQEDDEWLTRSAGYLWADEEPGFKATIDSLGFPVKDLIDGVVEKSELQGFFSGRKALPLSTAQELRAKLRNSGLILYPKSHKSIERSFDFLTLTDVRWSAEIRRYQSEFAGRVYVVKSHHPQLIVYVVTPDSKIDPERVPKLLSSFSGEIDFGHAGYAAITFWLENYIEGQPRVLTSILIKTIEEMLSSLPEWRDRW
;
A
#
# COMPACT_ATOMS: atom_id res chain seq x y z
N MET A 1 19.52 -25.93 -3.10
CA MET A 1 20.56 -24.89 -3.00
C MET A 1 19.87 -23.63 -2.52
N LEU A 2 20.31 -23.06 -1.40
CA LEU A 2 19.72 -21.88 -0.78
C LEU A 2 20.25 -20.61 -1.46
N THR A 3 19.35 -19.81 -2.04
CA THR A 3 19.69 -18.53 -2.67
C THR A 3 19.02 -17.40 -1.91
N HIS A 4 19.81 -16.43 -1.43
CA HIS A 4 19.30 -15.18 -0.86
C HIS A 4 19.46 -14.02 -1.84
N HIS A 5 18.57 -13.05 -1.74
CA HIS A 5 18.68 -11.76 -2.40
C HIS A 5 18.95 -10.69 -1.34
N LEU A 6 20.14 -10.08 -1.40
CA LEU A 6 20.49 -8.90 -0.63
C LEU A 6 20.24 -7.68 -1.51
N THR A 7 19.30 -6.83 -1.10
CA THR A 7 18.93 -5.63 -1.86
C THR A 7 19.03 -4.39 -0.99
N LEU A 8 19.53 -3.33 -1.59
CA LEU A 8 19.58 -1.99 -1.00
C LEU A 8 18.80 -1.06 -1.93
N ILE A 9 17.69 -0.50 -1.47
CA ILE A 9 16.82 0.32 -2.31
C ILE A 9 16.40 1.62 -1.63
N GLN A 10 16.37 2.72 -2.38
CA GLN A 10 15.81 3.97 -1.91
C GLN A 10 14.29 3.87 -1.96
N LEU A 11 13.63 4.10 -0.84
CA LEU A 11 12.18 4.14 -0.77
C LEU A 11 11.70 5.39 -1.50
N LYS A 12 10.87 5.19 -2.52
CA LYS A 12 10.41 6.29 -3.39
C LYS A 12 9.41 7.21 -2.70
N ARG A 13 8.73 6.66 -1.69
CA ARG A 13 7.55 7.25 -1.05
C ARG A 13 7.76 7.58 0.41
N LEU A 14 8.90 7.22 1.00
CA LEU A 14 9.14 7.35 2.42
C LEU A 14 10.38 8.20 2.67
N PHE A 15 10.18 9.23 3.49
CA PHE A 15 11.18 10.23 3.80
C PHE A 15 11.19 10.51 5.30
N TYR A 16 12.27 11.09 5.78
CA TYR A 16 12.43 11.56 7.14
C TYR A 16 12.53 13.09 7.13
N ARG A 17 11.77 13.74 8.00
CA ARG A 17 11.84 15.18 8.24
C ARG A 17 12.48 15.45 9.61
N ARG A 18 13.23 16.54 9.73
CA ARG A 18 14.11 16.84 10.88
C ARG A 18 13.40 16.88 12.24
N ASP A 19 12.09 17.09 12.26
CA ASP A 19 11.21 17.14 13.43
C ASP A 19 10.81 15.75 13.97
N LEU A 20 11.57 14.70 13.66
CA LEU A 20 11.29 13.30 14.02
C LEU A 20 10.02 12.73 13.36
N SER A 21 9.61 13.33 12.24
CA SER A 21 8.46 12.91 11.47
C SER A 21 8.86 12.01 10.30
N LEU A 22 8.15 10.89 10.13
CA LEU A 22 8.15 10.11 8.91
C LEU A 22 7.20 10.77 7.92
N VAL A 23 7.65 10.93 6.68
CA VAL A 23 6.87 11.59 5.63
C VAL A 23 6.60 10.58 4.53
N VAL A 24 5.32 10.35 4.25
CA VAL A 24 4.86 9.45 3.20
C VAL A 24 4.33 10.29 2.04
N VAL A 25 5.03 10.31 0.90
CA VAL A 25 4.57 10.98 -0.32
C VAL A 25 3.89 9.95 -1.21
N ASN A 26 2.58 10.08 -1.41
CA ASN A 26 1.76 9.05 -2.08
C ASN A 26 2.21 8.75 -3.52
N SER A 27 2.62 9.76 -4.28
CA SER A 27 3.11 9.60 -5.66
C SER A 27 4.57 9.18 -5.73
N GLY A 28 5.27 9.20 -4.60
CA GLY A 28 6.72 9.23 -4.53
C GLY A 28 7.27 10.61 -4.85
N LEU A 29 8.53 10.84 -4.50
CA LEU A 29 9.22 12.12 -4.70
C LEU A 29 10.60 11.87 -5.29
N ALA A 30 11.01 12.67 -6.28
CA ALA A 30 12.36 12.60 -6.79
C ALA A 30 13.35 13.12 -5.73
N PRO A 31 14.61 12.65 -5.70
CA PRO A 31 15.59 13.08 -4.70
C PRO A 31 15.79 14.60 -4.65
N GLU A 32 15.82 15.24 -5.82
CA GLU A 32 15.99 16.69 -5.98
C GLU A 32 14.85 17.48 -5.33
N ASP A 33 13.60 17.03 -5.53
CA ASP A 33 12.44 17.66 -4.91
C ASP A 33 12.41 17.40 -3.40
N ALA A 34 12.79 16.20 -2.97
CA ALA A 34 12.88 15.87 -1.54
C ALA A 34 13.84 16.82 -0.81
N GLU A 35 14.97 17.15 -1.43
CA GLU A 35 15.93 18.10 -0.88
C GLU A 35 15.33 19.51 -0.71
N ASN A 36 14.54 19.98 -1.68
CA ASN A 36 13.85 21.27 -1.61
C ASN A 36 12.87 21.38 -0.43
N TYR A 37 12.35 20.25 0.06
CA TYR A 37 11.44 20.19 1.21
C TYR A 37 12.12 19.74 2.52
N GLU A 38 13.45 19.74 2.55
CA GLU A 38 14.25 19.20 3.67
C GLU A 38 13.91 17.75 4.05
N LEU A 39 13.42 16.96 3.08
CA LEU A 39 13.05 15.57 3.25
C LEU A 39 14.23 14.68 2.92
N LYS A 40 14.73 13.96 3.93
CA LYS A 40 15.80 12.97 3.75
C LYS A 40 15.21 11.65 3.26
N PRO A 41 15.63 11.08 2.12
CA PRO A 41 15.13 9.80 1.68
C PRO A 41 15.49 8.68 2.66
N ILE A 42 14.65 7.64 2.68
CA ILE A 42 14.90 6.44 3.50
C ILE A 42 15.34 5.30 2.58
N VAL A 43 16.27 4.50 3.07
CA VAL A 43 16.81 3.31 2.42
C VAL A 43 16.29 2.06 3.12
N ALA A 44 15.87 1.08 2.35
CA ALA A 44 15.63 -0.28 2.84
C ALA A 44 16.80 -1.19 2.47
N LEU A 45 17.46 -1.74 3.48
CA LEU A 45 18.32 -2.92 3.33
C LEU A 45 17.49 -4.15 3.66
N SER A 46 17.34 -5.04 2.69
CA SER A 46 16.51 -6.23 2.86
C SER A 46 17.21 -7.50 2.40
N LEU A 47 16.88 -8.58 3.10
CA LEU A 47 17.30 -9.93 2.80
C LEU A 47 16.06 -10.81 2.61
N SER A 48 15.96 -11.41 1.42
CA SER A 48 14.89 -12.34 1.06
C SER A 48 15.45 -13.68 0.58
N VAL A 49 14.63 -14.72 0.64
CA VAL A 49 14.93 -16.02 0.03
C VAL A 49 14.31 -16.05 -1.35
N GLU A 50 15.04 -16.56 -2.35
CA GLU A 50 14.55 -16.62 -3.72
C GLU A 50 13.18 -17.33 -3.83
N LYS A 51 12.22 -16.70 -4.53
CA LYS A 51 10.83 -17.17 -4.70
C LYS A 51 10.02 -17.27 -3.39
N LEU A 52 10.52 -16.68 -2.31
CA LEU A 52 9.83 -16.46 -1.05
C LEU A 52 9.82 -14.96 -0.73
N SER A 53 9.24 -14.60 0.42
CA SER A 53 9.11 -13.22 0.89
C SER A 53 10.42 -12.66 1.47
N ILE A 54 10.36 -11.39 1.88
CA ILE A 54 11.42 -10.74 2.65
C ILE A 54 11.27 -11.13 4.11
N TRP A 55 12.38 -11.58 4.70
CA TRP A 55 12.39 -12.12 6.06
C TRP A 55 13.13 -11.21 7.03
N HIS A 56 14.03 -10.37 6.53
CA HIS A 56 14.73 -9.38 7.32
C HIS A 56 14.85 -8.08 6.53
N GLN A 57 14.35 -6.98 7.08
CA GLN A 57 14.43 -5.66 6.48
C GLN A 57 14.69 -4.63 7.57
N LYS A 58 15.62 -3.71 7.30
CA LYS A 58 15.85 -2.54 8.14
C LYS A 58 15.86 -1.29 7.30
N LEU A 59 15.34 -0.22 7.88
CA LEU A 59 15.30 1.11 7.32
C LEU A 59 16.40 1.98 7.92
N TYR A 60 16.99 2.82 7.08
CA TYR A 60 18.06 3.75 7.40
C TYR A 60 17.81 5.08 6.70
N ILE A 61 18.29 6.19 7.25
CA ILE A 61 18.27 7.47 6.54
C ILE A 61 19.41 7.49 5.51
N VAL A 62 19.16 8.02 4.32
CA VAL A 62 20.23 8.25 3.34
C VAL A 62 21.33 9.12 3.95
N GLY A 63 22.58 8.67 3.83
CA GLY A 63 23.76 9.34 4.39
C GLY A 63 24.12 8.93 5.81
N GLU A 64 23.33 8.06 6.47
CA GLU A 64 23.78 7.39 7.69
C GLU A 64 24.62 6.15 7.39
N ALA A 65 25.53 5.83 8.30
CA ALA A 65 26.33 4.61 8.23
C ALA A 65 25.44 3.39 8.43
N ILE A 66 25.42 2.50 7.44
CA ILE A 66 24.74 1.22 7.49
C ILE A 66 25.77 0.15 7.85
N ASP A 67 25.52 -0.53 8.96
CA ASP A 67 26.34 -1.64 9.43
C ASP A 67 25.90 -2.95 8.75
N LEU A 68 26.59 -3.28 7.66
CA LEU A 68 26.25 -4.46 6.85
C LEU A 68 26.58 -5.76 7.59
N GLY A 69 27.68 -5.77 8.34
CA GLY A 69 28.11 -6.92 9.14
C GLY A 69 27.08 -7.29 10.20
N SER A 70 26.65 -6.31 11.02
CA SER A 70 25.61 -6.53 12.03
C SER A 70 24.25 -6.86 11.41
N PHE A 71 23.88 -6.24 10.29
CA PHE A 71 22.66 -6.59 9.57
C PHE A 71 22.65 -8.06 9.13
N LEU A 72 23.71 -8.50 8.42
CA LEU A 72 23.83 -9.88 7.93
C LEU A 72 23.97 -10.88 9.09
N TYR A 73 24.67 -10.49 10.15
CA TYR A 73 24.81 -11.32 11.35
C TYR A 73 23.45 -11.54 12.03
N GLN A 74 22.69 -10.47 12.27
CA GLN A 74 21.35 -10.58 12.84
C GLN A 74 20.44 -11.39 11.92
N ALA A 75 20.51 -11.19 10.61
CA ALA A 75 19.70 -11.92 9.66
C ALA A 75 20.05 -13.42 9.62
N TRP A 76 21.31 -13.82 9.46
CA TRP A 76 21.63 -15.24 9.29
C TRP A 76 21.66 -16.03 10.60
N PHE A 77 21.93 -15.37 11.73
CA PHE A 77 22.09 -16.07 13.00
C PHE A 77 20.92 -15.86 13.98
N SER A 78 20.21 -14.74 13.89
CA SER A 78 19.05 -14.48 14.77
C SER A 78 17.72 -14.79 14.08
N GLU A 79 17.67 -14.81 12.75
CA GLU A 79 16.42 -14.99 12.01
C GLU A 79 16.31 -16.40 11.41
N THR A 80 15.66 -17.29 12.17
CA THR A 80 15.52 -18.72 11.82
C THR A 80 14.82 -18.96 10.49
N ARG A 81 13.98 -17.99 10.05
CA ARG A 81 13.21 -18.05 8.80
C ARG A 81 14.09 -17.97 7.54
N LEU A 82 15.32 -17.45 7.64
CA LEU A 82 16.26 -17.39 6.53
C LEU A 82 17.03 -18.69 6.30
N GLY A 83 16.96 -19.66 7.22
CA GLY A 83 17.64 -20.94 7.04
C GLY A 83 19.18 -20.88 7.17
N GLY A 84 19.74 -19.74 7.60
CA GLY A 84 21.18 -19.55 7.83
C GLY A 84 21.92 -18.87 6.68
N ILE A 85 23.22 -19.16 6.53
CA ILE A 85 24.06 -18.63 5.45
C ILE A 85 23.68 -19.33 4.13
N PRO A 86 23.42 -18.58 3.04
CA PRO A 86 23.00 -19.17 1.77
C PRO A 86 24.15 -19.83 1.01
N ASN A 87 23.82 -20.68 0.03
CA ASN A 87 24.80 -21.15 -0.95
C ASN A 87 25.11 -20.08 -2.00
N LYS A 88 24.10 -19.29 -2.38
CA LYS A 88 24.18 -18.20 -3.36
C LYS A 88 23.65 -16.91 -2.76
N LEU A 89 24.42 -15.83 -2.87
CA LEU A 89 24.00 -14.50 -2.49
C LEU A 89 23.89 -13.65 -3.74
N ARG A 90 22.67 -13.42 -4.21
CA ARG A 90 22.43 -12.48 -5.29
C ARG A 90 22.39 -11.07 -4.71
N VAL A 91 23.23 -10.20 -5.25
CA VAL A 91 23.43 -8.83 -4.78
C VAL A 91 23.26 -7.87 -5.94
N ASP A 92 22.90 -6.63 -5.64
CA ASP A 92 23.04 -5.58 -6.63
C ASP A 92 24.52 -5.43 -7.03
N SER A 93 24.80 -5.43 -8.34
CA SER A 93 26.15 -5.26 -8.88
C SER A 93 26.85 -4.05 -8.27
N ASP A 94 26.06 -3.01 -8.00
CA ASP A 94 26.54 -1.73 -7.52
C ASP A 94 26.94 -1.80 -6.04
N LEU A 95 26.39 -2.77 -5.26
CA LEU A 95 26.85 -3.07 -3.90
C LEU A 95 28.24 -3.70 -3.85
N LEU A 96 28.77 -4.19 -4.98
CA LEU A 96 30.10 -4.82 -5.04
C LEU A 96 31.21 -3.87 -5.51
N LEU A 97 30.86 -2.78 -6.17
CA LEU A 97 31.83 -1.85 -6.77
C LEU A 97 32.44 -0.92 -5.71
N ASP A 98 31.62 -0.44 -4.78
CA ASP A 98 32.05 0.57 -3.80
C ASP A 98 32.15 0.03 -2.36
N TYR A 99 31.76 -1.21 -2.11
CA TYR A 99 31.78 -1.80 -0.77
C TYR A 99 32.57 -3.10 -0.73
N LYS A 100 33.33 -3.26 0.37
CA LYS A 100 34.11 -4.46 0.67
C LYS A 100 33.25 -5.65 1.11
N LEU A 101 32.04 -5.81 0.55
CA LEU A 101 31.12 -6.89 0.89
C LEU A 101 31.80 -8.26 0.79
N LEU A 102 32.67 -8.47 -0.20
CA LEU A 102 33.42 -9.72 -0.32
C LEU A 102 34.40 -9.95 0.84
N ASP A 103 34.99 -8.90 1.41
CA ASP A 103 35.88 -9.02 2.56
C ASP A 103 35.08 -9.25 3.85
N SER A 104 33.95 -8.56 4.02
CA SER A 104 33.00 -8.80 5.11
C SER A 104 32.49 -10.24 5.11
N LEU A 105 32.12 -10.77 3.94
CA LEU A 105 31.68 -12.16 3.79
C LEU A 105 32.80 -13.16 4.10
N LYS A 106 34.04 -12.88 3.73
CA LYS A 106 35.20 -13.72 4.09
C LYS A 106 35.43 -13.74 5.60
N GLU A 107 35.35 -12.58 6.25
CA GLU A 107 35.51 -12.45 7.70
C GLU A 107 34.38 -13.15 8.46
N MET A 108 33.12 -12.96 8.03
CA MET A 108 31.94 -13.52 8.69
C MET A 108 31.73 -15.02 8.43
N CYS A 109 31.93 -15.47 7.20
CA CYS A 109 31.54 -16.82 6.78
C CYS A 109 32.72 -17.81 6.71
N GLY A 110 33.96 -17.33 6.81
CA GLY A 110 35.16 -18.15 6.80
C GLY A 110 35.24 -19.05 5.57
N SER A 111 35.05 -20.36 5.74
CA SER A 111 35.09 -21.36 4.67
C SER A 111 33.78 -21.55 3.89
N VAL A 112 32.66 -21.01 4.37
CA VAL A 112 31.32 -21.15 3.76
C VAL A 112 30.93 -19.83 3.09
N ILE A 113 31.77 -19.36 2.15
CA ILE A 113 31.52 -18.12 1.43
C ILE A 113 30.41 -18.37 0.39
N PRO A 114 29.28 -17.64 0.43
CA PRO A 114 28.25 -17.76 -0.59
C PRO A 114 28.81 -17.36 -1.95
N GLU A 115 28.38 -18.08 -3.00
CA GLU A 115 28.63 -17.67 -4.38
C GLU A 115 27.88 -16.35 -4.65
N VAL A 116 28.61 -15.27 -4.92
CA VAL A 116 28.03 -13.95 -5.15
C VAL A 116 27.62 -13.81 -6.61
N LEU A 117 26.34 -13.52 -6.84
CA LEU A 117 25.75 -13.37 -8.17
C LEU A 117 25.28 -11.93 -8.39
N THR A 118 25.60 -11.35 -9.55
CA THR A 118 25.17 -9.99 -9.95
C THR A 118 24.12 -9.98 -11.05
N GLU A 119 23.85 -11.14 -11.66
CA GLU A 119 22.87 -11.27 -12.74
C GLU A 119 21.46 -10.94 -12.25
N GLN A 120 20.80 -10.01 -12.95
CA GLN A 120 19.41 -9.65 -12.70
C GLN A 120 18.49 -10.82 -13.04
N SER A 121 17.50 -11.07 -12.19
CA SER A 121 16.47 -12.08 -12.42
C SER A 121 15.08 -11.52 -12.12
N ASN A 122 14.04 -12.09 -12.72
CA ASN A 122 12.66 -11.69 -12.44
C ASN A 122 12.31 -11.83 -10.94
N SER A 123 12.85 -12.85 -10.27
CA SER A 123 12.68 -13.04 -8.83
C SER A 123 13.40 -11.98 -8.01
N PHE A 124 14.58 -11.52 -8.44
CA PHE A 124 15.35 -10.46 -7.79
C PHE A 124 14.65 -9.09 -7.92
N SER A 125 14.16 -8.75 -9.11
CA SER A 125 13.36 -7.54 -9.34
C SER A 125 12.04 -7.55 -8.54
N ALA A 126 11.40 -8.71 -8.39
CA ALA A 126 10.22 -8.87 -7.55
C ALA A 126 10.53 -8.63 -6.07
N SER A 127 11.66 -9.15 -5.55
CA SER A 127 12.12 -8.87 -4.18
C SER A 127 12.27 -7.37 -3.92
N LYS A 128 12.85 -6.61 -4.86
CA LYS A 128 12.99 -5.15 -4.72
C LYS A 128 11.66 -4.41 -4.66
N LYS A 129 10.70 -4.78 -5.52
CA LYS A 129 9.34 -4.20 -5.48
C LYS A 129 8.66 -4.50 -4.16
N TYR A 130 8.76 -5.75 -3.71
CA TYR A 130 8.16 -6.17 -2.46
C TYR A 130 8.77 -5.42 -1.25
N ALA A 131 10.08 -5.16 -1.23
CA ALA A 131 10.73 -4.39 -0.17
C ALA A 131 10.20 -2.94 -0.03
N GLN A 132 9.78 -2.31 -1.15
CA GLN A 132 9.12 -1.00 -1.11
C GLN A 132 7.74 -1.09 -0.45
N GLU A 133 6.95 -2.10 -0.83
CA GLU A 133 5.59 -2.29 -0.34
C GLU A 133 5.56 -2.63 1.16
N ILE A 134 6.46 -3.51 1.62
CA ILE A 134 6.56 -3.87 3.03
C ILE A 134 6.92 -2.67 3.91
N ALA A 135 7.87 -1.84 3.45
CA ALA A 135 8.25 -0.63 4.18
C ALA A 135 7.04 0.30 4.41
N LEU A 136 6.23 0.49 3.37
CA LEU A 136 5.03 1.33 3.45
C LEU A 136 3.97 0.73 4.35
N ASN A 137 3.75 -0.58 4.28
CA ASN A 137 2.78 -1.26 5.13
C ASN A 137 3.17 -1.21 6.62
N ALA A 138 4.46 -1.31 6.93
CA ALA A 138 4.93 -1.16 8.31
C ALA A 138 4.72 0.26 8.85
N VAL A 139 4.97 1.29 8.04
CA VAL A 139 4.71 2.70 8.45
C VAL A 139 3.21 2.95 8.66
N ARG A 140 2.34 2.38 7.81
CA ARG A 140 0.87 2.48 7.95
C ARG A 140 0.35 1.77 9.20
N GLY A 141 1.03 0.73 9.66
CA GLY A 141 0.72 -0.01 10.88
C GLY A 141 1.25 0.64 12.16
N MET A 142 1.92 1.81 12.09
CA MET A 142 2.33 2.54 13.28
C MET A 142 1.10 3.04 14.04
N ASP A 143 0.91 2.48 15.23
CA ASP A 143 -0.18 2.80 16.14
C ASP A 143 -0.18 4.30 16.52
N GLU A 144 -1.36 4.92 16.56
CA GLU A 144 -1.56 6.35 16.81
C GLU A 144 -1.26 6.78 18.27
N SER A 145 -0.73 5.86 19.10
CA SER A 145 -0.64 6.00 20.55
C SER A 145 0.62 6.74 21.06
N LYS A 146 0.46 8.08 21.14
CA LYS A 146 0.88 9.07 22.15
C LYS A 146 2.34 9.33 22.57
N THR A 147 3.32 8.45 22.40
CA THR A 147 4.71 8.82 22.73
C THR A 147 5.48 9.25 21.51
N LEU A 148 5.73 10.57 21.40
CA LEU A 148 6.71 11.11 20.47
C LEU A 148 8.05 10.39 20.68
N PRO A 149 8.71 9.89 19.63
CA PRO A 149 10.04 9.32 19.76
C PRO A 149 10.98 10.38 20.36
N SER A 150 11.79 10.00 21.35
CA SER A 150 12.77 10.88 21.98
C SER A 150 13.99 11.17 21.10
N SER A 151 14.22 10.33 20.08
CA SER A 151 15.34 10.47 19.16
C SER A 151 15.08 9.77 17.82
N ILE A 152 15.90 10.09 16.81
CA ILE A 152 15.92 9.40 15.50
C ILE A 152 16.14 7.91 15.70
N ARG A 153 17.04 7.54 16.62
CA ARG A 153 17.33 6.15 16.93
C ARG A 153 16.10 5.43 17.46
N ASP A 154 15.32 6.07 18.33
CA ASP A 154 14.10 5.46 18.89
C ASP A 154 13.02 5.29 17.81
N LEU A 155 12.87 6.28 16.94
CA LEU A 155 11.98 6.21 15.79
C LEU A 155 12.29 5.01 14.89
N PHE A 156 13.54 4.90 14.42
CA PHE A 156 13.94 3.81 13.54
C PHE A 156 14.01 2.46 14.26
N THR A 157 14.25 2.44 15.57
CA THR A 157 14.14 1.21 16.38
C THR A 157 12.69 0.72 16.42
N GLY A 158 11.73 1.59 16.69
CA GLY A 158 10.30 1.27 16.66
C GLY A 158 9.85 0.81 15.27
N LEU A 159 10.24 1.53 14.23
CA LEU A 159 9.92 1.21 12.83
C LEU A 159 10.48 -0.15 12.39
N ASN A 160 11.75 -0.41 12.70
CA ASN A 160 12.37 -1.71 12.40
C ASN A 160 11.77 -2.85 13.25
N GLY A 161 11.32 -2.56 14.48
CA GLY A 161 10.55 -3.50 15.29
C GLY A 161 9.22 -3.87 14.64
N GLN A 162 8.49 -2.90 14.11
CA GLN A 162 7.23 -3.15 13.40
C GLN A 162 7.43 -3.91 12.10
N LEU A 163 8.47 -3.60 11.33
CA LEU A 163 8.83 -4.38 10.14
C LEU A 163 9.07 -5.84 10.46
N ARG A 164 9.75 -6.12 11.59
CA ARG A 164 9.97 -7.48 12.07
C ARG A 164 8.65 -8.18 12.41
N ASN A 165 7.75 -7.50 13.12
CA ASN A 165 6.43 -8.04 13.46
C ASN A 165 5.58 -8.30 12.21
N TRP A 166 5.62 -7.39 11.24
CA TRP A 166 4.90 -7.52 9.97
C TRP A 166 5.44 -8.70 9.14
N ALA A 167 6.75 -8.88 9.09
CA ALA A 167 7.37 -10.05 8.45
C ALA A 167 6.96 -11.36 9.16
N GLU A 168 6.81 -11.35 10.49
CA GLU A 168 6.33 -12.51 11.26
C GLU A 168 4.86 -12.81 11.01
N PHE A 169 4.02 -11.79 10.91
CA PHE A 169 2.62 -11.95 10.58
C PHE A 169 2.44 -12.57 9.17
N ASN A 170 3.12 -12.01 8.17
CA ASN A 170 3.05 -12.52 6.79
C ASN A 170 3.61 -13.93 6.66
N TYR A 171 4.64 -14.27 7.43
CA TYR A 171 5.14 -15.63 7.51
C TYR A 171 4.04 -16.63 7.86
N ARG A 172 3.32 -16.35 8.95
CA ARG A 172 2.29 -17.25 9.50
C ARG A 172 1.17 -17.46 8.49
N ILE A 173 0.74 -16.38 7.82
CA ILE A 173 -0.27 -16.46 6.75
C ILE A 173 0.22 -17.30 5.57
N GLN A 174 1.46 -17.11 5.11
CA GLN A 174 2.01 -17.84 3.97
C GLN A 174 2.12 -19.34 4.22
N LEU A 175 2.45 -19.75 5.45
CA LEU A 175 2.46 -21.14 5.86
C LEU A 175 1.07 -21.78 5.85
N GLN A 176 0.05 -21.05 6.33
CA GLN A 176 -1.32 -21.56 6.41
C GLN A 176 -1.99 -21.68 5.05
N THR A 177 -1.63 -20.82 4.09
CA THR A 177 -2.37 -20.67 2.83
C THR A 177 -1.75 -21.39 1.64
N ARG A 178 -0.46 -21.76 1.67
CA ARG A 178 0.26 -22.27 0.48
C ARG A 178 1.03 -23.57 0.74
N VAL A 179 0.50 -24.68 0.21
CA VAL A 179 1.09 -26.04 0.31
C VAL A 179 2.56 -26.11 -0.15
N ASN A 180 2.91 -25.50 -1.30
CA ASN A 180 4.29 -25.49 -1.81
C ASN A 180 5.24 -24.64 -0.94
N THR A 181 4.71 -23.63 -0.26
CA THR A 181 5.53 -22.75 0.60
C THR A 181 5.92 -23.47 1.89
N ALA A 182 5.01 -24.26 2.48
CA ALA A 182 5.31 -25.11 3.63
C ALA A 182 6.46 -26.10 3.35
N GLN A 183 6.48 -26.75 2.19
CA GLN A 183 7.57 -27.65 1.78
C GLN A 183 8.92 -26.93 1.63
N ARG A 184 8.91 -25.72 1.04
CA ARG A 184 10.12 -24.89 0.94
C ARG A 184 10.63 -24.47 2.32
N HIS A 185 9.73 -24.15 3.24
CA HIS A 185 10.09 -23.83 4.62
C HIS A 185 10.68 -25.02 5.37
N GLN A 186 10.11 -26.22 5.21
CA GLN A 186 10.71 -27.42 5.77
C GLN A 186 12.13 -27.63 5.27
N ALA A 187 12.38 -27.43 3.96
CA ALA A 187 13.72 -27.51 3.39
C ALA A 187 14.69 -26.45 3.97
N LEU A 188 14.22 -25.24 4.29
CA LEU A 188 15.01 -24.21 4.98
C LEU A 188 15.39 -24.62 6.40
N VAL A 189 14.44 -25.18 7.16
CA VAL A 189 14.67 -25.66 8.52
C VAL A 189 15.65 -26.86 8.53
N GLU A 190 15.54 -27.74 7.55
CA GLU A 190 16.51 -28.82 7.38
C GLU A 190 17.88 -28.33 6.94
N HIS A 191 17.94 -27.23 6.19
CA HIS A 191 19.19 -26.57 5.81
C HIS A 191 19.87 -25.90 7.02
N SER A 192 19.11 -25.20 7.87
CA SER A 192 19.66 -24.51 9.05
C SER A 192 20.32 -25.48 10.04
N LYS A 193 19.78 -26.70 10.18
CA LYS A 193 20.38 -27.78 10.98
C LYS A 193 21.74 -28.26 10.45
N LYS A 194 22.08 -27.97 9.20
CA LYS A 194 23.33 -28.40 8.54
C LYS A 194 24.43 -27.34 8.59
N VAL A 195 24.17 -26.12 9.07
CA VAL A 195 25.15 -25.02 9.06
C VAL A 195 26.16 -25.15 10.20
N LEU A 196 27.44 -24.98 9.85
CA LEU A 196 28.61 -25.02 10.73
C LEU A 196 28.65 -23.87 11.74
N ARG A 197 29.32 -24.14 12.88
CA ARG A 197 29.37 -23.32 14.11
C ARG A 197 29.81 -21.86 13.87
N TYR A 198 29.15 -20.98 14.63
CA TYR A 198 29.47 -19.57 15.00
C TYR A 198 30.82 -19.00 14.50
N PRO A 199 30.83 -17.82 13.86
CA PRO A 199 32.04 -17.01 13.85
C PRO A 199 32.34 -16.49 15.26
N PHE A 200 33.61 -16.51 15.63
CA PHE A 200 34.16 -16.28 16.98
C PHE A 200 34.19 -14.80 17.39
N ARG A 201 33.54 -13.91 16.63
CA ARG A 201 33.55 -12.46 16.85
C ARG A 201 32.38 -11.80 16.12
N GLU A 202 31.78 -10.78 16.74
CA GLU A 202 31.04 -9.78 15.96
C GLU A 202 32.01 -9.25 14.89
N PRO A 203 31.61 -9.24 13.60
CA PRO A 203 32.47 -8.71 12.54
C PRO A 203 32.88 -7.28 12.89
N THR A 204 34.08 -6.89 12.48
CA THR A 204 34.43 -5.46 12.53
C THR A 204 33.36 -4.66 11.78
N LEU A 205 32.94 -3.55 12.37
CA LEU A 205 31.80 -2.76 11.90
C LEU A 205 32.09 -2.22 10.50
N ASP A 206 31.68 -2.95 9.46
CA ASP A 206 31.73 -2.50 8.08
C ASP A 206 30.57 -1.55 7.84
N TRP A 207 30.86 -0.28 8.10
CA TRP A 207 29.97 0.82 7.84
C TRP A 207 30.08 1.27 6.41
N PHE A 208 28.93 1.45 5.78
CA PHE A 208 28.87 2.04 4.48
C PHE A 208 27.84 3.15 4.39
N TYR A 209 28.09 4.13 3.53
CA TYR A 209 27.21 5.25 3.30
C TYR A 209 26.56 5.10 1.92
N PRO A 210 25.23 5.20 1.79
CA PRO A 210 24.58 5.25 0.48
C PRO A 210 25.23 6.34 -0.41
N CYS A 211 25.62 5.97 -1.63
CA CYS A 211 26.42 6.81 -2.54
C CYS A 211 25.66 7.21 -3.81
N ALA A 212 26.27 8.03 -4.68
CA ALA A 212 25.57 8.70 -5.78
C ALA A 212 24.90 7.76 -6.81
N TRP A 213 25.38 6.53 -7.01
CA TRP A 213 24.70 5.59 -7.88
C TRP A 213 23.43 5.01 -7.25
N PHE A 214 23.33 4.97 -5.92
CA PHE A 214 22.16 4.48 -5.22
C PHE A 214 20.94 5.39 -5.48
N SER A 215 21.18 6.71 -5.54
CA SER A 215 20.20 7.70 -5.99
C SER A 215 19.73 7.48 -7.44
N ASN A 216 20.51 6.80 -8.31
CA ASN A 216 20.13 6.55 -9.70
C ASN A 216 18.82 5.74 -9.82
N SER A 217 18.54 4.87 -8.84
CA SER A 217 17.30 4.09 -8.78
C SER A 217 16.04 4.94 -8.48
N ALA A 218 16.22 6.09 -7.83
CA ALA A 218 15.16 7.01 -7.47
C ALA A 218 14.71 7.93 -8.64
N TYR A 219 15.54 8.12 -9.68
CA TYR A 219 15.17 8.84 -10.92
C TYR A 219 14.09 8.15 -11.77
N SER A 220 13.65 6.97 -11.35
CA SER A 220 12.42 6.37 -11.90
C SER A 220 11.15 7.12 -11.48
N VAL A 221 11.23 8.02 -10.49
CA VAL A 221 10.19 9.00 -10.17
C VAL A 221 10.49 10.27 -10.95
N LYS A 222 9.50 10.78 -11.69
CA LYS A 222 9.66 12.04 -12.42
C LYS A 222 9.76 13.20 -11.42
N PRO A 223 10.70 14.16 -11.63
CA PRO A 223 10.73 15.39 -10.85
C PRO A 223 9.41 16.13 -10.91
N MET A 224 9.10 16.86 -9.85
CA MET A 224 7.96 17.77 -9.77
C MET A 224 8.09 18.87 -10.83
N ALA A 225 6.96 19.28 -11.38
CA ALA A 225 6.91 20.49 -12.19
C ALA A 225 7.21 21.72 -11.32
N LYS A 226 7.72 22.80 -11.94
CA LYS A 226 8.22 23.99 -11.22
C LYS A 226 7.15 24.68 -10.36
N ASP A 227 5.89 24.52 -10.72
CA ASP A 227 4.72 25.07 -10.05
C ASP A 227 4.16 24.14 -8.98
N GLN A 228 4.66 22.90 -8.89
CA GLN A 228 4.18 21.93 -7.93
C GLN A 228 4.78 22.12 -6.54
N CYS A 229 4.00 21.82 -5.50
CA CYS A 229 4.44 21.77 -4.12
C CYS A 229 3.98 20.51 -3.37
N LEU A 230 4.51 20.27 -2.18
CA LEU A 230 3.98 19.23 -1.28
C LEU A 230 2.83 19.78 -0.42
N LEU A 231 1.69 19.11 -0.50
CA LEU A 231 0.48 19.40 0.26
C LEU A 231 0.26 18.33 1.34
N ILE A 232 -0.08 18.77 2.55
CA ILE A 232 -0.46 17.87 3.63
C ILE A 232 -1.83 17.26 3.31
N GLN A 233 -1.89 15.92 3.24
CA GLN A 233 -3.13 15.18 3.10
C GLN A 233 -3.69 14.74 4.44
N HIS A 234 -2.83 14.26 5.32
CA HIS A 234 -3.20 13.72 6.61
C HIS A 234 -1.98 13.61 7.53
N GLU A 235 -2.19 13.67 8.83
CA GLU A 235 -1.16 13.53 9.84
C GLU A 235 -1.64 12.59 10.94
N THR A 236 -0.82 11.59 11.28
CA THR A 236 -1.11 10.61 12.34
C THR A 236 0.14 10.40 13.18
N GLY A 237 0.10 10.86 14.42
CA GLY A 237 1.25 10.81 15.31
C GLY A 237 2.42 11.57 14.70
N ASN A 238 3.49 10.86 14.40
CA ASN A 238 4.70 11.38 13.75
C ASN A 238 4.79 10.99 12.27
N VAL A 239 3.68 10.56 11.65
CA VAL A 239 3.62 10.22 10.23
C VAL A 239 2.80 11.25 9.48
N LEU A 240 3.44 11.96 8.56
CA LEU A 240 2.84 12.96 7.70
C LEU A 240 2.64 12.40 6.29
N TYR A 241 1.39 12.31 5.85
CA TYR A 241 1.03 11.90 4.51
C TYR A 241 0.90 13.12 3.62
N LEU A 242 1.76 13.19 2.60
CA LEU A 242 1.83 14.28 1.64
C LEU A 242 1.42 13.82 0.24
N ALA A 243 0.96 14.78 -0.54
CA ALA A 243 0.81 14.64 -1.98
C ALA A 243 1.45 15.80 -2.72
N ILE A 244 1.88 15.52 -3.94
CA ILE A 244 2.32 16.55 -4.89
C ILE A 244 1.07 17.28 -5.38
N GLY A 245 1.04 18.61 -5.21
CA GLY A 245 0.02 19.56 -5.63
C GLY A 245 0.69 20.85 -6.11
N TYR A 246 0.09 22.03 -5.92
CA TYR A 246 0.65 23.36 -6.28
C TYR A 246 0.39 24.35 -5.10
N ASP A 247 1.16 25.44 -4.92
CA ASP A 247 1.05 26.44 -3.81
C ASP A 247 0.53 27.82 -4.32
N THR A 248 -0.29 28.56 -3.56
CA THR A 248 -1.00 29.78 -4.01
C THR A 248 -0.74 31.08 -3.23
N ASN A 249 0.19 31.14 -2.28
CA ASN A 249 0.37 32.37 -1.49
C ASN A 249 1.55 33.25 -1.95
N GLY A 250 1.28 34.24 -2.82
CA GLY A 250 2.27 35.29 -3.07
C GLY A 250 1.93 36.27 -4.19
N THR A 251 1.01 37.19 -3.91
CA THR A 251 0.98 38.63 -4.28
C THR A 251 -0.39 39.05 -4.79
N GLY A 252 -1.14 39.72 -3.92
CA GLY A 252 -2.23 40.57 -4.37
C GLY A 252 -1.67 41.73 -5.19
N LYS A 253 -2.16 41.89 -6.42
CA LYS A 253 -2.28 43.19 -7.07
C LYS A 253 -3.58 43.25 -7.85
N SER A 254 -4.44 44.13 -7.31
CA SER A 254 -5.50 44.92 -7.93
C SER A 254 -6.52 44.23 -8.82
N ASP A 255 -7.76 44.35 -8.36
CA ASP A 255 -9.00 44.31 -9.13
C ASP A 255 -8.91 45.06 -10.46
N GLU A 256 -9.80 44.63 -11.36
CA GLU A 256 -10.21 45.20 -12.65
C GLU A 256 -9.46 44.67 -13.88
N GLN A 257 -10.25 43.97 -14.70
CA GLN A 257 -9.99 43.53 -16.09
C GLN A 257 -9.29 42.18 -16.28
N GLN A 258 -10.06 41.09 -16.11
CA GLN A 258 -10.02 39.94 -17.02
C GLN A 258 -11.28 39.06 -16.83
N GLU A 259 -12.43 39.63 -17.16
CA GLU A 259 -13.53 38.80 -17.70
C GLU A 259 -13.06 38.28 -19.06
N ASP A 260 -13.38 37.02 -19.33
CA ASP A 260 -13.23 36.33 -20.60
C ASP A 260 -11.77 36.01 -21.03
N ASP A 261 -11.15 35.01 -20.38
CA ASP A 261 -10.23 34.02 -21.00
C ASP A 261 -9.41 33.15 -19.99
N GLU A 262 -9.82 33.00 -18.72
CA GLU A 262 -9.23 31.99 -17.79
C GLU A 262 -9.73 30.55 -18.10
N TRP A 263 -9.47 30.06 -19.30
CA TRP A 263 -9.53 28.62 -19.59
C TRP A 263 -8.13 28.02 -19.42
N LEU A 264 -8.01 27.07 -18.48
CA LEU A 264 -6.94 26.03 -18.36
C LEU A 264 -5.65 26.38 -17.60
N THR A 265 -5.71 27.05 -16.45
CA THR A 265 -4.65 26.93 -15.43
C THR A 265 -5.14 26.08 -14.26
N ARG A 266 -4.54 24.89 -14.09
CA ARG A 266 -4.84 23.98 -12.98
C ARG A 266 -4.26 24.56 -11.69
N SER A 267 -5.06 25.33 -10.97
CA SER A 267 -4.66 26.03 -9.75
C SER A 267 -4.45 25.11 -8.55
N ALA A 268 -3.48 25.45 -7.71
CA ALA A 268 -3.22 24.91 -6.38
C ALA A 268 -4.46 24.84 -5.48
N GLY A 269 -4.57 23.78 -4.69
CA GLY A 269 -5.65 23.61 -3.73
C GLY A 269 -6.98 23.23 -4.38
N TYR A 270 -6.99 22.86 -5.67
CA TYR A 270 -8.15 22.32 -6.34
C TYR A 270 -7.83 20.99 -7.02
N LEU A 271 -8.78 20.06 -6.97
CA LEU A 271 -8.77 18.78 -7.66
C LEU A 271 -9.56 18.92 -8.96
N TRP A 272 -9.08 18.31 -10.05
CA TRP A 272 -9.82 18.15 -11.29
C TRP A 272 -10.33 16.71 -11.48
N ALA A 273 -11.47 16.54 -12.15
CA ALA A 273 -12.13 15.23 -12.23
C ALA A 273 -11.37 14.18 -13.06
N ASP A 274 -10.51 14.61 -13.98
CA ASP A 274 -9.64 13.72 -14.76
C ASP A 274 -8.44 13.20 -13.95
N GLU A 275 -8.06 13.91 -12.89
CA GLU A 275 -6.97 13.52 -11.97
C GLU A 275 -7.38 12.42 -10.99
N GLU A 276 -8.69 12.18 -10.82
CA GLU A 276 -9.20 11.15 -9.91
C GLU A 276 -10.31 10.30 -10.53
N PRO A 277 -9.98 9.46 -11.52
CA PRO A 277 -10.97 8.66 -12.25
C PRO A 277 -11.69 7.63 -11.36
N GLY A 278 -11.09 7.25 -10.22
CA GLY A 278 -11.69 6.36 -9.23
C GLY A 278 -12.77 7.04 -8.38
N PHE A 279 -12.58 8.31 -8.01
CA PHE A 279 -13.59 9.07 -7.28
C PHE A 279 -14.86 9.22 -8.12
N LYS A 280 -14.71 9.59 -9.40
CA LYS A 280 -15.83 9.63 -10.36
C LYS A 280 -16.50 8.26 -10.53
N ALA A 281 -15.71 7.21 -10.72
CA ALA A 281 -16.25 5.85 -10.87
C ALA A 281 -17.05 5.40 -9.64
N THR A 282 -16.60 5.74 -8.42
CA THR A 282 -17.33 5.45 -7.19
C THR A 282 -18.63 6.23 -7.12
N ILE A 283 -18.61 7.53 -7.36
CA ILE A 283 -19.79 8.39 -7.30
C ILE A 283 -20.84 7.98 -8.34
N ASP A 284 -20.42 7.73 -9.59
CA ASP A 284 -21.29 7.28 -10.68
C ASP A 284 -21.88 5.88 -10.43
N SER A 285 -21.33 5.13 -9.46
CA SER A 285 -21.80 3.81 -9.08
C SER A 285 -22.59 3.81 -7.76
N LEU A 286 -22.78 4.94 -7.07
CA LEU A 286 -23.47 4.92 -5.77
C LEU A 286 -24.93 4.43 -5.89
N GLY A 287 -25.32 3.51 -5.01
CA GLY A 287 -26.70 3.04 -4.90
C GLY A 287 -27.68 4.04 -4.26
N PHE A 288 -27.23 5.24 -3.90
CA PHE A 288 -28.05 6.29 -3.27
C PHE A 288 -27.70 7.67 -3.84
N PRO A 289 -28.60 8.68 -3.71
CA PRO A 289 -28.35 10.02 -4.22
C PRO A 289 -27.08 10.64 -3.66
N VAL A 290 -26.21 11.14 -4.54
CA VAL A 290 -24.94 11.77 -4.16
C VAL A 290 -25.12 12.90 -3.12
N LYS A 291 -26.27 13.59 -3.12
CA LYS A 291 -26.65 14.59 -2.10
C LYS A 291 -26.50 14.06 -0.65
N ASP A 292 -26.89 12.81 -0.38
CA ASP A 292 -26.85 12.23 0.96
C ASP A 292 -25.40 11.94 1.45
N LEU A 293 -24.42 12.01 0.53
CA LEU A 293 -23.00 11.95 0.84
C LEU A 293 -22.40 13.35 1.04
N ILE A 294 -22.79 14.29 0.17
CA ILE A 294 -22.15 15.61 0.05
C ILE A 294 -22.83 16.70 0.89
N ASP A 295 -24.00 16.45 1.46
CA ASP A 295 -24.72 17.39 2.32
C ASP A 295 -23.77 17.90 3.42
N GLY A 296 -23.61 19.23 3.46
CA GLY A 296 -22.72 19.95 4.38
C GLY A 296 -21.25 20.04 3.95
N VAL A 297 -20.86 19.49 2.80
CA VAL A 297 -19.46 19.47 2.31
C VAL A 297 -19.27 20.30 1.05
N VAL A 298 -20.16 20.14 0.07
CA VAL A 298 -20.11 20.85 -1.21
C VAL A 298 -21.49 21.00 -1.83
N GLU A 299 -21.72 22.09 -2.54
CA GLU A 299 -22.96 22.26 -3.30
C GLU A 299 -23.06 21.26 -4.45
N LYS A 300 -24.28 20.77 -4.71
CA LYS A 300 -24.55 19.83 -5.80
C LYS A 300 -24.15 20.38 -7.17
N SER A 301 -24.37 21.68 -7.39
CA SER A 301 -24.02 22.41 -8.62
C SER A 301 -22.51 22.40 -8.89
N GLU A 302 -21.70 22.56 -7.84
CA GLU A 302 -20.24 22.54 -7.90
C GLU A 302 -19.72 21.13 -8.18
N LEU A 303 -20.29 20.11 -7.52
CA LEU A 303 -19.92 18.73 -7.76
C LEU A 303 -20.25 18.27 -9.21
N GLN A 304 -21.39 18.73 -9.75
CA GLN A 304 -21.72 18.50 -11.16
C GLN A 304 -20.77 19.25 -12.10
N GLY A 305 -20.39 20.48 -11.75
CA GLY A 305 -19.34 21.23 -12.43
C GLY A 305 -18.01 20.46 -12.44
N PHE A 306 -17.67 19.82 -11.32
CA PHE A 306 -16.49 18.98 -11.20
C PHE A 306 -16.51 17.76 -12.11
N PHE A 307 -17.54 16.91 -12.04
CA PHE A 307 -17.58 15.70 -12.88
C PHE A 307 -17.69 15.97 -14.39
N SER A 308 -18.15 17.16 -14.77
CA SER A 308 -18.17 17.65 -16.15
C SER A 308 -16.86 18.31 -16.59
N GLY A 309 -15.88 18.45 -15.68
CA GLY A 309 -14.60 19.11 -15.93
C GLY A 309 -14.69 20.62 -16.06
N ARG A 310 -15.84 21.21 -15.71
CA ARG A 310 -16.13 22.66 -15.83
C ARG A 310 -15.70 23.45 -14.60
N LYS A 311 -15.62 22.81 -13.44
CA LYS A 311 -15.18 23.40 -12.18
C LYS A 311 -14.21 22.46 -11.49
N ALA A 312 -13.25 23.00 -10.75
CA ALA A 312 -12.41 22.19 -9.88
C ALA A 312 -12.98 22.20 -8.45
N LEU A 313 -12.76 21.15 -7.67
CA LEU A 313 -13.16 21.11 -6.25
C LEU A 313 -12.01 21.56 -5.37
N PRO A 314 -12.24 22.38 -4.33
CA PRO A 314 -11.22 22.62 -3.32
C PRO A 314 -10.70 21.28 -2.76
N LEU A 315 -9.39 21.18 -2.52
CA LEU A 315 -8.76 19.94 -2.11
C LEU A 315 -9.21 19.51 -0.71
N SER A 316 -9.48 20.45 0.20
CA SER A 316 -10.08 20.18 1.51
C SER A 316 -11.45 19.52 1.37
N THR A 317 -12.31 20.07 0.50
CA THR A 317 -13.60 19.50 0.13
C THR A 317 -13.45 18.11 -0.49
N ALA A 318 -12.50 17.94 -1.43
CA ALA A 318 -12.24 16.64 -2.05
C ALA A 318 -11.72 15.62 -1.03
N GLN A 319 -10.84 16.01 -0.11
CA GLN A 319 -10.34 15.16 0.98
C GLN A 319 -11.45 14.74 1.95
N GLU A 320 -12.33 15.67 2.32
CA GLU A 320 -13.49 15.35 3.15
C GLU A 320 -14.43 14.37 2.44
N LEU A 321 -14.69 14.57 1.14
CA LEU A 321 -15.48 13.64 0.32
C LEU A 321 -14.81 12.27 0.21
N ARG A 322 -13.49 12.22 0.03
CA ARG A 322 -12.70 10.98 0.03
C ARG A 322 -12.82 10.25 1.36
N ALA A 323 -12.64 10.96 2.47
CA ALA A 323 -12.75 10.40 3.81
C ALA A 323 -14.18 9.87 4.05
N LYS A 324 -15.21 10.64 3.68
CA LYS A 324 -16.61 10.18 3.77
C LYS A 324 -16.87 8.92 2.97
N LEU A 325 -16.34 8.81 1.74
CA LEU A 325 -16.49 7.60 0.93
C LEU A 325 -15.76 6.40 1.55
N ARG A 326 -14.48 6.57 1.91
CA ARG A 326 -13.64 5.48 2.45
C ARG A 326 -14.08 4.98 3.82
N ASN A 327 -14.62 5.88 4.63
CA ASN A 327 -15.10 5.57 5.98
C ASN A 327 -16.59 5.21 6.02
N SER A 328 -17.26 5.11 4.86
CA SER A 328 -18.65 4.64 4.76
C SER A 328 -18.68 3.22 4.23
N GLY A 329 -19.62 2.43 4.75
CA GLY A 329 -20.06 1.27 4.01
C GLY A 329 -20.73 1.73 2.72
N LEU A 330 -20.34 1.17 1.58
CA LEU A 330 -20.88 1.53 0.27
C LEU A 330 -21.47 0.33 -0.46
N ILE A 331 -22.58 0.58 -1.14
CA ILE A 331 -23.14 -0.32 -2.16
C ILE A 331 -22.99 0.36 -3.51
N LEU A 332 -22.32 -0.31 -4.44
CA LEU A 332 -21.94 0.21 -5.74
C LEU A 332 -22.55 -0.61 -6.87
N TYR A 333 -23.17 0.07 -7.83
CA TYR A 333 -23.77 -0.46 -9.06
C TYR A 333 -22.93 -0.02 -10.28
N PRO A 334 -21.76 -0.64 -10.51
CA PRO A 334 -20.86 -0.25 -11.59
C PRO A 334 -21.44 -0.55 -12.97
N LYS A 335 -21.17 0.34 -13.95
CA LYS A 335 -21.67 0.19 -15.33
C LYS A 335 -20.70 -0.52 -16.29
N SER A 336 -19.42 -0.64 -15.90
CA SER A 336 -18.36 -1.27 -16.72
C SER A 336 -17.24 -1.87 -15.85
N HIS A 337 -16.43 -2.79 -16.41
CA HIS A 337 -15.24 -3.34 -15.73
C HIS A 337 -14.27 -2.25 -15.27
N LYS A 338 -14.05 -1.21 -16.08
CA LYS A 338 -13.22 -0.05 -15.70
C LYS A 338 -13.76 0.69 -14.49
N SER A 339 -15.08 0.72 -14.31
CA SER A 339 -15.71 1.34 -13.13
C SER A 339 -15.39 0.54 -11.87
N ILE A 340 -15.40 -0.80 -11.97
CA ILE A 340 -14.98 -1.69 -10.88
C ILE A 340 -13.51 -1.44 -10.55
N GLU A 341 -12.61 -1.59 -11.52
CA GLU A 341 -11.16 -1.39 -11.31
C GLU A 341 -10.85 -0.05 -10.65
N ARG A 342 -11.38 1.05 -11.21
CA ARG A 342 -11.09 2.40 -10.73
C ARG A 342 -11.66 2.70 -9.35
N SER A 343 -12.90 2.28 -9.08
CA SER A 343 -13.52 2.48 -7.76
C SER A 343 -12.86 1.60 -6.71
N PHE A 344 -12.49 0.37 -7.08
CA PHE A 344 -11.81 -0.59 -6.22
C PHE A 344 -10.45 -0.05 -5.79
N ASP A 345 -9.61 0.38 -6.74
CA ASP A 345 -8.30 0.95 -6.45
C ASP A 345 -8.41 2.20 -5.57
N PHE A 346 -9.41 3.06 -5.83
CA PHE A 346 -9.63 4.30 -5.08
C PHE A 346 -10.10 4.08 -3.63
N LEU A 347 -10.98 3.11 -3.42
CA LEU A 347 -11.56 2.81 -2.10
C LEU A 347 -10.64 1.95 -1.25
N THR A 348 -9.86 1.06 -1.86
CA THR A 348 -9.04 0.07 -1.14
C THR A 348 -7.58 0.48 -0.99
N LEU A 349 -7.08 1.44 -1.80
CA LEU A 349 -5.70 1.93 -1.74
C LEU A 349 -4.63 0.82 -1.77
N THR A 350 -4.95 -0.31 -2.42
CA THR A 350 -4.21 -1.58 -2.53
C THR A 350 -4.21 -2.52 -1.30
N ASP A 351 -5.02 -2.26 -0.27
CA ASP A 351 -5.02 -3.06 0.97
C ASP A 351 -6.37 -3.74 1.25
N VAL A 352 -6.51 -4.95 0.72
CA VAL A 352 -7.73 -5.76 0.77
C VAL A 352 -7.50 -7.02 1.58
N ARG A 353 -8.19 -7.12 2.72
CA ARG A 353 -8.17 -8.31 3.57
C ARG A 353 -8.72 -9.51 2.81
N TRP A 354 -9.89 -9.33 2.22
CA TRP A 354 -10.52 -10.35 1.39
C TRP A 354 -11.61 -9.74 0.50
N SER A 355 -11.87 -10.41 -0.61
CA SER A 355 -13.05 -10.18 -1.43
C SER A 355 -13.71 -11.52 -1.75
N ALA A 356 -15.01 -11.52 -2.01
CA ALA A 356 -15.76 -12.73 -2.30
C ALA A 356 -17.04 -12.41 -3.06
N GLU A 357 -17.62 -13.42 -3.70
CA GLU A 357 -18.96 -13.34 -4.25
C GLU A 357 -19.97 -13.96 -3.27
N ILE A 358 -21.14 -13.36 -3.12
CA ILE A 358 -22.23 -14.02 -2.40
C ILE A 358 -22.89 -15.02 -3.37
N ARG A 359 -22.88 -16.30 -2.99
CA ARG A 359 -23.40 -17.40 -3.81
C ARG A 359 -24.84 -17.12 -4.22
N ARG A 360 -25.08 -17.18 -5.53
CA ARG A 360 -26.41 -17.01 -6.10
C ARG A 360 -27.27 -18.24 -5.88
N TYR A 361 -28.50 -18.00 -5.42
CA TYR A 361 -29.58 -18.99 -5.37
C TYR A 361 -30.61 -18.75 -6.48
N GLN A 362 -31.55 -19.69 -6.65
CA GLN A 362 -32.75 -19.44 -7.46
C GLN A 362 -33.56 -18.29 -6.81
N SER A 363 -33.30 -17.07 -7.28
CA SER A 363 -33.97 -15.83 -6.92
C SER A 363 -34.44 -15.11 -8.17
N GLU A 364 -35.43 -14.24 -8.03
CA GLU A 364 -35.86 -13.32 -9.09
C GLU A 364 -34.76 -12.30 -9.44
N PHE A 365 -33.93 -11.93 -8.45
CA PHE A 365 -32.78 -11.05 -8.68
C PHE A 365 -31.77 -11.68 -9.63
N ALA A 366 -31.56 -11.01 -10.76
CA ALA A 366 -30.68 -11.47 -11.82
C ALA A 366 -29.24 -10.97 -11.70
N GLY A 367 -28.95 -10.05 -10.76
CA GLY A 367 -27.62 -9.52 -10.52
C GLY A 367 -26.72 -10.45 -9.70
N ARG A 368 -25.41 -10.17 -9.71
CA ARG A 368 -24.40 -10.82 -8.86
C ARG A 368 -23.87 -9.84 -7.82
N VAL A 369 -23.59 -10.33 -6.63
CA VAL A 369 -23.20 -9.50 -5.49
C VAL A 369 -21.81 -9.90 -5.02
N TYR A 370 -20.90 -8.94 -4.99
CA TYR A 370 -19.53 -9.12 -4.52
C TYR A 370 -19.32 -8.25 -3.29
N VAL A 371 -18.62 -8.79 -2.31
CA VAL A 371 -18.28 -8.12 -1.06
C VAL A 371 -16.77 -7.98 -0.96
N VAL A 372 -16.33 -6.82 -0.50
CA VAL A 372 -14.92 -6.46 -0.35
C VAL A 372 -14.72 -5.89 1.03
N LYS A 373 -13.81 -6.49 1.79
CA LYS A 373 -13.34 -5.96 3.07
C LYS A 373 -11.92 -5.43 2.90
N SER A 374 -11.78 -4.12 2.99
CA SER A 374 -10.47 -3.46 3.06
C SER A 374 -10.00 -3.39 4.52
N HIS A 375 -8.80 -2.85 4.75
CA HIS A 375 -8.34 -2.51 6.11
C HIS A 375 -9.09 -1.34 6.75
N HIS A 376 -9.88 -0.59 5.98
CA HIS A 376 -10.85 0.34 6.54
C HIS A 376 -12.01 -0.44 7.19
N PRO A 377 -12.62 0.09 8.27
CA PRO A 377 -13.58 -0.66 9.08
C PRO A 377 -14.87 -1.03 8.35
N GLN A 378 -15.15 -0.47 7.17
CA GLN A 378 -16.43 -0.62 6.48
C GLN A 378 -16.38 -1.58 5.28
N LEU A 379 -17.48 -2.29 5.06
CA LEU A 379 -17.68 -3.19 3.92
C LEU A 379 -18.03 -2.43 2.64
N ILE A 380 -17.46 -2.85 1.51
CA ILE A 380 -17.84 -2.37 0.18
C ILE A 380 -18.56 -3.52 -0.54
N VAL A 381 -19.73 -3.22 -1.11
CA VAL A 381 -20.55 -4.19 -1.85
C VAL A 381 -20.65 -3.74 -3.30
N TYR A 382 -20.25 -4.58 -4.24
CA TYR A 382 -20.46 -4.38 -5.67
C TYR A 382 -21.64 -5.22 -6.15
N VAL A 383 -22.56 -4.59 -6.88
CA VAL A 383 -23.76 -5.23 -7.41
C VAL A 383 -23.72 -5.13 -8.93
N VAL A 384 -23.44 -6.25 -9.58
CA VAL A 384 -23.34 -6.36 -11.04
C VAL A 384 -24.67 -6.82 -11.59
N THR A 385 -25.42 -5.89 -12.15
CA THR A 385 -26.76 -6.14 -12.70
C THR A 385 -26.68 -6.58 -14.17
N PRO A 386 -27.70 -7.27 -14.72
CA PRO A 386 -27.68 -7.76 -16.11
C PRO A 386 -27.61 -6.66 -17.18
N ASP A 387 -28.09 -5.46 -16.86
CA ASP A 387 -28.05 -4.27 -17.70
C ASP A 387 -26.67 -3.59 -17.72
N SER A 388 -25.77 -3.98 -16.81
CA SER A 388 -24.38 -3.51 -16.82
C SER A 388 -23.60 -4.14 -17.99
N LYS A 389 -22.65 -3.40 -18.59
CA LYS A 389 -21.76 -3.94 -19.65
C LYS A 389 -20.61 -4.76 -19.05
N ILE A 390 -20.88 -5.51 -17.98
CA ILE A 390 -19.90 -6.22 -17.18
C ILE A 390 -20.13 -7.71 -17.36
N ASP A 391 -19.14 -8.38 -17.94
CA ASP A 391 -18.99 -9.83 -17.88
C ASP A 391 -18.67 -10.21 -16.42
N PRO A 392 -19.59 -10.86 -15.70
CA PRO A 392 -19.40 -11.08 -14.27
C PRO A 392 -18.33 -12.13 -13.97
N GLU A 393 -18.01 -13.01 -14.91
CA GLU A 393 -16.92 -13.99 -14.79
C GLU A 393 -15.53 -13.32 -14.74
N ARG A 394 -15.43 -12.06 -15.16
CA ARG A 394 -14.18 -11.28 -15.08
C ARG A 394 -14.02 -10.56 -13.75
N VAL A 395 -15.10 -10.32 -13.01
CA VAL A 395 -15.09 -9.52 -11.78
C VAL A 395 -14.14 -10.09 -10.72
N PRO A 396 -14.09 -11.42 -10.46
CA PRO A 396 -13.12 -11.99 -9.53
C PRO A 396 -11.65 -11.68 -9.85
N LYS A 397 -11.32 -11.42 -11.12
CA LYS A 397 -9.95 -11.07 -11.54
C LYS A 397 -9.61 -9.59 -11.30
N LEU A 398 -10.65 -8.76 -11.15
CA LEU A 398 -10.51 -7.32 -10.87
C LEU A 398 -10.40 -7.04 -9.37
N LEU A 399 -10.92 -7.93 -8.54
CA LEU A 399 -10.89 -7.81 -7.08
C LEU A 399 -9.67 -8.57 -6.53
N SER A 400 -8.74 -7.86 -5.89
CA SER A 400 -7.62 -8.51 -5.19
C SER A 400 -8.13 -9.34 -4.00
N SER A 401 -7.35 -10.36 -3.61
CA SER A 401 -7.66 -11.24 -2.47
C SER A 401 -9.01 -11.99 -2.58
N PHE A 402 -9.44 -12.30 -3.81
CA PHE A 402 -10.69 -13.03 -4.06
C PHE A 402 -10.63 -14.43 -3.48
N SER A 403 -11.56 -14.71 -2.57
CA SER A 403 -11.56 -15.88 -1.69
C SER A 403 -12.61 -16.92 -2.05
N GLY A 404 -13.37 -16.70 -3.13
CA GLY A 404 -14.41 -17.62 -3.60
C GLY A 404 -15.82 -17.11 -3.31
N GLU A 405 -16.72 -18.04 -3.04
CA GLU A 405 -18.14 -17.78 -2.80
C GLU A 405 -18.50 -17.87 -1.32
N ILE A 406 -19.41 -17.00 -0.88
CA ILE A 406 -20.00 -16.98 0.46
C ILE A 406 -21.42 -17.54 0.37
N ASP A 407 -21.68 -18.59 1.13
CA ASP A 407 -22.98 -19.23 1.19
C ASP A 407 -23.72 -18.82 2.47
N PHE A 408 -24.73 -17.94 2.33
CA PHE A 408 -25.67 -17.60 3.40
C PHE A 408 -26.98 -18.42 3.35
N GLY A 409 -27.04 -19.43 2.49
CA GLY A 409 -28.25 -20.14 2.13
C GLY A 409 -29.24 -19.29 1.33
N HIS A 410 -30.31 -19.94 0.88
CA HIS A 410 -31.37 -19.34 0.07
C HIS A 410 -32.03 -18.14 0.77
N ALA A 411 -32.37 -18.28 2.06
CA ALA A 411 -33.02 -17.23 2.84
C ALA A 411 -32.12 -15.99 3.05
N GLY A 412 -30.83 -16.21 3.32
CA GLY A 412 -29.87 -15.12 3.48
C GLY A 412 -29.64 -14.36 2.17
N TYR A 413 -29.50 -15.09 1.06
CA TYR A 413 -29.40 -14.46 -0.25
C TYR A 413 -30.67 -13.68 -0.61
N ALA A 414 -31.86 -14.27 -0.40
CA ALA A 414 -33.14 -13.61 -0.65
C ALA A 414 -33.32 -12.33 0.20
N ALA A 415 -32.86 -12.32 1.45
CA ALA A 415 -32.90 -11.13 2.29
C ALA A 415 -32.02 -10.01 1.73
N ILE A 416 -30.80 -10.32 1.30
CA ILE A 416 -29.88 -9.36 0.68
C ILE A 416 -30.46 -8.83 -0.63
N THR A 417 -30.94 -9.72 -1.51
CA THR A 417 -31.47 -9.31 -2.81
C THR A 417 -32.78 -8.56 -2.70
N PHE A 418 -33.64 -8.89 -1.73
CA PHE A 418 -34.84 -8.11 -1.44
C PHE A 418 -34.48 -6.65 -1.18
N TRP A 419 -33.47 -6.40 -0.34
CA TRP A 419 -32.99 -5.04 -0.15
C TRP A 419 -32.45 -4.47 -1.46
N LEU A 420 -31.51 -5.14 -2.14
CA LEU A 420 -30.89 -4.69 -3.40
C LEU A 420 -31.88 -4.34 -4.52
N GLU A 421 -33.00 -5.06 -4.63
CA GLU A 421 -34.08 -4.81 -5.59
C GLU A 421 -34.93 -3.61 -5.21
N ASN A 422 -35.15 -3.41 -3.90
CA ASN A 422 -35.78 -2.20 -3.38
C ASN A 422 -34.81 -1.00 -3.29
N TYR A 423 -33.53 -1.23 -3.62
CA TYR A 423 -32.40 -0.32 -3.49
C TYR A 423 -32.07 0.49 -4.74
N ILE A 424 -32.98 0.54 -5.71
CA ILE A 424 -32.73 1.21 -6.97
C ILE A 424 -32.54 2.72 -6.75
N GLU A 425 -31.59 3.28 -7.51
CA GLU A 425 -31.19 4.70 -7.62
C GLU A 425 -32.26 5.68 -7.09
N GLY A 426 -32.02 6.29 -5.93
CA GLY A 426 -32.96 7.27 -5.34
C GLY A 426 -33.29 7.08 -3.86
N GLN A 427 -32.94 5.94 -3.26
CA GLN A 427 -33.25 5.64 -1.86
C GLN A 427 -32.28 6.28 -0.85
N PRO A 428 -32.70 6.56 0.41
CA PRO A 428 -31.86 7.23 1.40
C PRO A 428 -30.66 6.39 1.84
N ARG A 429 -29.52 7.05 2.08
CA ARG A 429 -28.28 6.45 2.62
C ARG A 429 -28.47 5.60 3.89
N VAL A 430 -29.49 5.87 4.70
CA VAL A 430 -29.82 5.09 5.92
C VAL A 430 -30.03 3.62 5.61
N LEU A 431 -30.77 3.31 4.56
CA LEU A 431 -31.07 1.94 4.19
C LEU A 431 -29.75 1.20 3.77
N THR A 432 -28.70 1.94 3.36
CA THR A 432 -27.46 1.37 2.78
C THR A 432 -26.63 0.89 3.95
N SER A 433 -26.62 1.70 4.99
CA SER A 433 -26.04 1.38 6.29
C SER A 433 -26.73 0.17 6.93
N ILE A 434 -28.06 0.03 6.77
CA ILE A 434 -28.80 -1.14 7.25
C ILE A 434 -28.37 -2.40 6.49
N LEU A 435 -28.43 -2.40 5.16
CA LEU A 435 -28.06 -3.57 4.38
C LEU A 435 -26.60 -3.98 4.61
N ILE A 436 -25.69 -3.00 4.69
CA ILE A 436 -24.30 -3.29 5.02
C ILE A 436 -24.19 -3.96 6.38
N LYS A 437 -24.74 -3.38 7.44
CA LYS A 437 -24.73 -3.99 8.78
C LYS A 437 -25.31 -5.41 8.77
N THR A 438 -26.42 -5.63 8.05
CA THR A 438 -27.00 -6.97 7.89
C THR A 438 -26.00 -7.94 7.26
N ILE A 439 -25.31 -7.55 6.18
CA ILE A 439 -24.28 -8.38 5.55
C ILE A 439 -23.11 -8.60 6.52
N GLU A 440 -22.66 -7.57 7.25
CA GLU A 440 -21.58 -7.69 8.25
C GLU A 440 -21.95 -8.68 9.36
N GLU A 441 -23.16 -8.59 9.91
CA GLU A 441 -23.68 -9.51 10.94
C GLU A 441 -23.78 -10.94 10.40
N MET A 442 -24.31 -11.12 9.18
CA MET A 442 -24.37 -12.43 8.53
C MET A 442 -22.98 -13.02 8.32
N LEU A 443 -22.01 -12.22 7.86
CA LEU A 443 -20.62 -12.66 7.72
C LEU A 443 -19.98 -13.04 9.06
N SER A 444 -20.28 -12.29 10.14
CA SER A 444 -19.77 -12.58 11.49
C SER A 444 -20.36 -13.87 12.09
N SER A 445 -21.51 -14.32 11.57
CA SER A 445 -22.18 -15.56 11.96
C SER A 445 -21.62 -16.81 11.28
N LEU A 446 -20.94 -16.64 10.14
CA LEU A 446 -20.30 -17.73 9.40
C LEU A 446 -18.90 -18.03 9.95
N PRO A 447 -18.63 -19.24 10.46
CA PRO A 447 -17.33 -19.58 11.05
C PRO A 447 -16.14 -19.37 10.10
N GLU A 448 -16.30 -19.70 8.82
CA GLU A 448 -15.25 -19.59 7.79
C GLU A 448 -14.83 -18.14 7.49
N TRP A 449 -15.70 -17.18 7.81
CA TRP A 449 -15.51 -15.76 7.54
C TRP A 449 -15.32 -14.94 8.82
N ARG A 450 -15.81 -15.43 9.96
CA ARG A 450 -15.65 -14.81 11.29
C ARG A 450 -14.18 -14.54 11.64
N ASP A 451 -13.27 -15.46 11.32
CA ASP A 451 -11.84 -15.30 11.62
C ASP A 451 -11.13 -14.33 10.65
N ARG A 452 -11.83 -13.84 9.63
CA ARG A 452 -11.33 -12.87 8.64
C ARG A 452 -11.81 -11.43 8.90
N TRP A 453 -12.59 -11.23 9.97
CA TRP A 453 -13.13 -9.94 10.40
C TRP A 453 -12.14 -9.08 11.17
#